data_AF-A0A3D3W5B0-F1
#
_entry.id   AF-A0A3D3W5B0-F1
#
_cell.length_a   1.000
_cell.length_b   1.000
_cell.length_c   1.000
_cell.angle_alpha   90.00
_cell.angle_beta   90.00
_cell.angle_gamma   90.00
#
_symmetry.space_group_name_H-M   'P 1'
#
loop_
_entity.id
_entity.type
_entity.pdbx_description
1 polymer ?
#
loop_
_entity_poly.entity_id
_entity_poly.type
_entity_poly.pdbx_seq_one_letter_code
_entity_poly.pdbx_strand_id
1 'polypeptide(L)'
;MQAAAADGTLSAPLISTYFTAPRPVYELYDLDADPSELRNLAGHPETADIEKELREALAEKMILDFDYLPLPALPDQQTQPSPNNGKKAGNKARKQ
;
A
#
# COMPACT_ATOMS: atom_id res chain seq x y z
N MET A 1 24.00 0.47 -9.11
CA MET A 1 23.24 0.51 -7.84
C MET A 1 23.57 -0.68 -6.94
N GLN A 2 23.39 -1.94 -7.36
CA GLN A 2 23.67 -3.11 -6.49
C GLN A 2 25.13 -3.19 -5.99
N ALA A 3 26.12 -3.03 -6.88
CA ALA A 3 27.53 -2.99 -6.48
C ALA A 3 27.79 -1.85 -5.48
N ALA A 4 27.34 -0.63 -5.76
CA ALA A 4 27.48 0.51 -4.85
C ALA A 4 26.80 0.30 -3.48
N ALA A 5 25.65 -0.39 -3.45
CA ALA A 5 24.98 -0.75 -2.20
C ALA A 5 25.76 -1.81 -1.41
N ALA A 6 26.31 -2.83 -2.10
CA ALA A 6 27.14 -3.85 -1.50
C ALA A 6 28.48 -3.28 -0.98
N ASP A 7 29.06 -2.33 -1.71
CA ASP A 7 30.31 -1.66 -1.39
C ASP A 7 30.13 -0.54 -0.34
N GLY A 8 28.90 -0.31 0.15
CA GLY A 8 28.58 0.70 1.17
C GLY A 8 28.77 2.16 0.71
N THR A 9 28.87 2.39 -0.61
CA THR A 9 29.10 3.72 -1.20
C THR A 9 27.81 4.44 -1.56
N LEU A 10 26.67 3.75 -1.46
CA LEU A 10 25.36 4.31 -1.75
C LEU A 10 24.80 5.09 -0.55
N SER A 11 24.22 6.27 -0.80
CA SER A 11 23.64 7.10 0.26
C SER A 11 22.49 6.41 0.99
N ALA A 12 22.32 6.69 2.28
CA ALA A 12 21.28 6.08 3.11
C ALA A 12 19.84 6.23 2.55
N PRO A 13 19.41 7.39 2.01
CA PRO A 13 18.09 7.51 1.41
C PRO A 13 17.87 6.52 0.25
N LEU A 14 18.85 6.41 -0.66
CA LEU A 14 18.80 5.45 -1.77
C LEU A 14 18.79 3.99 -1.30
N ILE A 15 19.50 3.67 -0.20
CA ILE A 15 19.41 2.35 0.42
C ILE A 15 17.98 2.09 0.92
N SER A 16 17.40 3.05 1.66
CA SER A 16 16.04 2.92 2.20
C SER A 16 14.99 2.75 1.10
N THR A 17 15.10 3.51 0.01
CA THR A 17 14.13 3.44 -1.10
C THR A 17 14.24 2.14 -1.91
N TYR A 18 15.45 1.69 -2.24
CA TYR A 18 15.64 0.61 -3.22
C TYR A 18 15.99 -0.75 -2.61
N PHE A 19 16.44 -0.80 -1.36
CA PHE A 19 16.97 -2.03 -0.74
C PHE A 19 16.25 -2.43 0.55
N THR A 20 15.17 -1.75 0.93
CA THR A 20 14.28 -2.16 2.03
C THR A 20 13.34 -3.27 1.59
N ALA A 21 13.25 -4.36 2.38
CA ALA A 21 12.31 -5.46 2.17
C ALA A 21 11.57 -5.81 3.48
N PRO A 22 10.22 -5.96 3.46
CA PRO A 22 9.33 -5.78 2.31
C PRO A 22 9.19 -4.32 1.90
N ARG A 23 8.98 -4.08 0.60
CA ARG A 23 8.68 -2.73 0.11
C ARG A 23 7.27 -2.33 0.58
N PRO A 24 7.07 -1.10 1.09
CA PRO A 24 5.74 -0.62 1.42
C PRO A 24 4.77 -0.76 0.24
N VAL A 25 3.53 -1.14 0.52
CA VAL A 25 2.48 -1.22 -0.52
C VAL A 25 2.12 0.16 -1.05
N TYR A 26 2.16 1.16 -0.16
CA TYR A 26 1.87 2.55 -0.48
C TYR A 26 3.11 3.39 -0.25
N GLU A 27 3.36 4.27 -1.21
CA GLU A 27 4.40 5.29 -1.13
C GLU A 27 3.79 6.63 -1.50
N LEU A 28 4.02 7.64 -0.67
CA LEU A 28 3.53 9.00 -0.85
C LEU A 28 4.71 9.96 -0.78
N TYR A 29 4.87 10.81 -1.78
CA TYR A 29 5.99 11.75 -1.86
C TYR A 29 5.48 13.17 -2.05
N ASP A 30 6.11 14.11 -1.36
CA ASP A 30 5.96 15.54 -1.60
C ASP A 30 6.99 15.94 -2.66
N LEU A 31 6.54 16.19 -3.89
CA LEU A 31 7.44 16.47 -5.01
C LEU A 31 8.08 17.86 -4.95
N ASP A 32 7.49 18.80 -4.21
CA ASP A 32 8.05 20.14 -4.04
C ASP A 32 9.22 20.10 -3.05
N ALA A 33 9.05 19.38 -1.94
CA ALA A 33 10.08 19.24 -0.92
C ALA A 33 11.10 18.12 -1.22
N ASP A 34 10.69 17.08 -1.96
CA ASP A 34 11.48 15.90 -2.29
C ASP A 34 11.26 15.46 -3.76
N PRO A 35 11.81 16.21 -4.72
CA PRO A 35 11.69 15.90 -6.14
C PRO A 35 12.39 14.59 -6.55
N SER A 36 13.18 13.98 -5.65
CA SER A 36 13.86 12.71 -5.88
C SER A 36 13.12 11.51 -5.30
N GLU A 37 11.96 11.72 -4.65
CA GLU A 37 11.10 10.66 -4.12
C GLU A 37 11.84 9.68 -3.19
N LEU A 38 12.73 10.21 -2.33
CA LEU A 38 13.55 9.41 -1.43
C LEU A 38 12.94 9.27 -0.03
N ARG A 39 11.96 10.11 0.31
CA ARG A 39 11.31 10.17 1.61
C ARG A 39 9.83 9.83 1.49
N ASN A 40 9.52 8.55 1.67
CA ASN A 40 8.14 8.08 1.70
C ASN A 40 7.41 8.61 2.95
N LEU A 41 6.26 9.26 2.74
CA LEU A 41 5.39 9.85 3.74
C LEU A 41 4.13 9.01 4.01
N ALA A 42 3.93 7.88 3.32
CA ALA A 42 2.75 7.05 3.50
C ALA A 42 2.61 6.56 4.96
N GLY A 43 1.41 6.65 5.52
CA GLY A 43 1.10 6.26 6.90
C GLY A 43 1.49 7.28 7.97
N HIS A 44 2.07 8.43 7.59
CA HIS A 44 2.35 9.52 8.52
C HIS A 44 1.07 10.30 8.88
N PRO A 45 0.84 10.62 10.17
CA PRO A 45 -0.34 11.37 10.59
C PRO A 45 -0.48 12.74 9.92
N GLU A 46 0.65 13.42 9.68
CA GLU A 46 0.69 14.73 9.03
C GLU A 46 0.21 14.71 7.57
N THR A 47 0.19 13.54 6.92
CA THR A 47 -0.24 13.36 5.53
C THR A 47 -1.48 12.46 5.40
N ALA A 48 -2.15 12.14 6.49
CA ALA A 48 -3.28 11.20 6.48
C ALA A 48 -4.43 11.64 5.56
N ASP A 49 -4.77 12.94 5.59
CA ASP A 49 -5.87 13.48 4.80
C ASP A 49 -5.56 13.43 3.29
N ILE A 50 -4.36 13.86 2.88
CA ILE A 50 -3.95 13.83 1.47
C ILE A 50 -3.74 12.40 0.98
N GLU A 51 -3.24 11.50 1.83
CA GLU A 51 -3.11 10.08 1.51
C GLU A 51 -4.48 9.45 1.25
N LYS A 52 -5.48 9.77 2.07
CA LYS A 52 -6.85 9.31 1.87
C LYS A 52 -7.42 9.84 0.56
N GLU A 53 -7.31 11.15 0.32
CA GLU A 53 -7.81 11.81 -0.89
C GLU A 53 -7.24 11.15 -2.16
N LEU A 54 -5.92 10.98 -2.22
CA LEU A 54 -5.26 10.40 -3.38
C LEU A 54 -5.62 8.93 -3.61
N ARG A 55 -5.81 8.14 -2.54
CA ARG A 55 -6.27 6.75 -2.66
C ARG A 55 -7.73 6.66 -3.11
N GLU A 56 -8.59 7.59 -2.70
CA GLU A 56 -9.97 7.68 -3.17
C GLU A 56 -10.01 8.03 -4.67
N ALA A 57 -9.21 9.01 -5.11
CA ALA A 57 -9.09 9.36 -6.51
C ALA A 57 -8.56 8.19 -7.37
N LEU A 58 -7.59 7.44 -6.84
CA LEU A 58 -7.10 6.20 -7.49
C LEU A 58 -8.21 5.16 -7.60
N ALA A 59 -8.97 4.92 -6.53
CA ALA A 59 -10.07 3.96 -6.54
C ALA A 59 -11.16 4.35 -7.54
N GLU A 60 -11.57 5.63 -7.56
CA GLU A 60 -12.53 6.15 -8.52
C GLU A 60 -12.05 5.91 -9.96
N LYS A 61 -10.78 6.21 -10.25
CA LYS A 61 -10.21 6.02 -11.57
C LYS A 61 -10.20 4.54 -11.99
N MET A 62 -9.83 3.64 -11.09
CA MET A 62 -9.87 2.19 -11.34
C MET A 62 -11.29 1.70 -11.63
N ILE A 63 -12.31 2.21 -10.92
CA ILE A 63 -13.72 1.86 -11.16
C ILE A 63 -14.15 2.33 -12.56
N LEU A 64 -13.83 3.58 -12.92
CA LEU A 64 -14.19 4.16 -14.22
C LEU A 64 -13.53 3.42 -15.39
N ASP A 65 -12.31 2.94 -15.20
CA ASP A 65 -11.55 2.20 -16.21
C ASP A 65 -11.84 0.68 -16.19
N PHE A 66 -12.77 0.24 -15.33
CA PHE A 66 -13.14 -1.18 -15.14
C PHE A 66 -11.93 -2.08 -14.86
N ASP A 67 -11.02 -1.61 -14.01
CA ASP A 67 -9.83 -2.38 -13.62
C ASP A 67 -10.24 -3.72 -12.99
N TYR A 68 -9.52 -4.79 -13.36
CA TYR A 68 -9.75 -6.13 -12.85
C TYR A 68 -9.10 -6.36 -11.48
N LEU A 69 -8.18 -5.46 -11.07
CA LEU A 69 -7.52 -5.51 -9.78
C LEU A 69 -8.44 -5.05 -8.64
N PRO A 70 -8.21 -5.53 -7.41
CA PRO A 70 -8.93 -5.02 -6.25
C PRO A 70 -8.61 -3.54 -6.01
N LEU A 71 -9.61 -2.78 -5.56
CA LEU A 71 -9.43 -1.38 -5.20
C LEU A 71 -8.39 -1.20 -4.09
N PRO A 72 -7.69 -0.05 -4.05
CA PRO A 72 -6.74 0.24 -2.99
C PRO A 72 -7.45 0.25 -1.62
N ALA A 73 -6.74 -0.22 -0.60
CA ALA A 73 -7.20 -0.11 0.78
C ALA A 73 -7.24 1.36 1.20
N LEU A 74 -8.43 1.83 1.61
CA LEU A 74 -8.59 3.16 2.19
C LEU A 74 -8.16 3.15 3.66
N PRO A 75 -7.51 4.22 4.17
CA PRO A 75 -6.96 4.26 5.54
C PRO A 75 -7.99 3.93 6.63
N ASP A 76 -9.23 4.39 6.48
CA ASP A 76 -10.30 4.18 7.48
C ASP A 76 -10.93 2.77 7.43
N GLN A 77 -10.70 2.01 6.36
CA GLN A 77 -11.30 0.69 6.11
C GLN A 77 -10.45 -0.48 6.60
N GLN A 78 -9.24 -0.22 7.11
CA GLN A 78 -8.29 -1.25 7.55
C GLN A 78 -8.75 -2.05 8.79
N THR A 79 -9.87 -1.68 9.41
CA THR A 79 -10.47 -2.43 10.53
C THR A 79 -11.42 -3.54 10.11
N GLN A 80 -11.76 -3.69 8.82
CA GLN A 80 -12.67 -4.74 8.37
C GLN A 80 -11.91 -5.94 7.81
N PRO A 81 -11.84 -7.09 8.51
CA PRO A 81 -11.32 -8.31 7.93
C PRO A 81 -12.17 -8.69 6.70
N SER A 82 -11.49 -8.92 5.58
CA SER A 82 -12.09 -9.34 4.30
C SER A 82 -13.09 -10.48 4.53
N PRO A 83 -14.34 -10.40 4.05
CA PRO A 83 -15.29 -11.49 4.18
C PRO A 83 -14.82 -12.64 3.30
N ASN A 84 -14.15 -13.60 3.94
CA ASN A 84 -13.75 -14.87 3.36
C ASN A 84 -15.01 -15.57 2.81
N ASN A 85 -15.25 -15.49 1.50
CA ASN A 85 -16.32 -16.22 0.82
C ASN A 85 -15.90 -17.69 0.61
N GLY A 86 -15.54 -18.35 1.71
CA GLY A 86 -15.31 -19.79 1.79
C GLY A 86 -16.62 -20.47 2.13
N LYS A 87 -17.25 -21.09 1.12
CA LYS A 87 -18.40 -22.01 1.25
C LYS A 87 -18.24 -22.90 2.50
N LYS A 88 -18.99 -22.62 3.58
CA LYS A 88 -19.18 -23.61 4.65
C LYS A 88 -20.15 -24.66 4.14
N ALA A 89 -19.60 -25.82 3.77
CA ALA A 89 -20.34 -27.05 3.55
C ALA A 89 -21.23 -27.33 4.76
N GLY A 90 -22.54 -27.37 4.53
CA GLY A 90 -23.50 -27.76 5.55
C GLY A 90 -23.28 -29.22 5.92
N ASN A 91 -23.03 -29.51 7.20
CA ASN A 91 -23.20 -30.85 7.72
C ASN A 91 -24.35 -30.84 8.73
N LYS A 92 -25.52 -31.29 8.26
CA LYS A 92 -26.65 -31.67 9.12
C LYS A 92 -26.29 -32.99 9.79
N ALA A 93 -25.88 -32.96 11.05
CA ALA A 93 -25.96 -34.13 11.92
C ALA A 93 -27.26 -34.04 12.72
N ARG A 94 -28.19 -34.93 12.38
CA ARG A 94 -29.48 -35.13 13.03
C ARG A 94 -29.29 -35.68 14.44
N LYS A 95 -30.07 -35.12 15.35
CA LYS A 95 -30.43 -35.61 16.68
C LYS A 95 -31.10 -36.98 16.57
N GLN A 96 -30.58 -37.99 17.28
CA GLN A 96 -31.32 -39.02 18.03
C GLN A 96 -30.43 -39.52 19.16
#